data_AF-A0A146L708-F1
#
_entry.id   AF-A0A146L708-F1
#
_cell.length_a   1.000
_cell.length_b   1.000
_cell.length_c   1.000
_cell.angle_alpha   90.00
_cell.angle_beta   90.00
_cell.angle_gamma   90.00
#
_symmetry.space_group_name_H-M   'P 1'
#
loop_
_entity.id
_entity.type
_entity.pdbx_description
1 polymer ?
#
loop_
_entity_poly.entity_id
_entity_poly.type
_entity_poly.pdbx_seq_one_letter_code
_entity_poly.pdbx_strand_id
1 'polypeptide(L)'
;YFHKSGKGNTPTVLYSSHSFKHEPQDILFLHAVSGCDTTSAPFGIGKKKVIQTYLRNPGLSNMLEIFKDPEASPTQIAQVGEMFLVNLYGGTIEQDNLDDLRYRIFTTAVAKPKCHLARLPPTRDAAKYHSFRTYQQVQTWMGSHGVNEKLPSAWGWKMTKRGVVPITTTMDAAPEQLLHIISCKCTTGCATAGCSCRKAGLLCSAVCKYCVGTACDNCPQPDTNELDTDDESGDHIPPSPAADSSMNPTGREDEDDDDDDDGHGTAAPKRSKFLIH
;
A
#
# COMPACT_ATOMS: atom_id res chain seq x y z
N TYR A 1 25.81 9.11 21.45
CA TYR A 1 26.51 8.11 20.63
C TYR A 1 25.87 6.74 20.85
N PHE A 2 25.71 5.94 19.79
CA PHE A 2 25.24 4.54 19.84
C PHE A 2 26.42 3.59 19.76
N HIS A 3 26.47 2.64 20.69
CA HIS A 3 27.55 1.66 20.79
C HIS A 3 27.12 0.34 20.15
N LYS A 4 27.76 -0.06 19.06
CA LYS A 4 27.59 -1.39 18.48
C LYS A 4 28.79 -2.25 18.86
N SER A 5 28.58 -3.16 19.79
CA SER A 5 29.61 -4.14 20.18
C SER A 5 30.02 -4.97 18.96
N GLY A 6 31.33 -5.10 18.76
CA GLY A 6 31.88 -5.98 17.74
C GLY A 6 31.47 -7.44 17.94
N LYS A 7 31.46 -8.23 16.86
CA LYS A 7 31.28 -9.69 16.90
C LYS A 7 32.34 -10.34 16.00
N GLY A 8 33.07 -11.32 16.53
CA GLY A 8 34.21 -11.91 15.82
C GLY A 8 35.34 -10.89 15.58
N ASN A 9 35.84 -10.80 14.34
CA ASN A 9 36.90 -9.86 13.95
C ASN A 9 36.40 -8.44 13.65
N THR A 10 35.10 -8.15 13.79
CA THR A 10 34.59 -6.80 13.54
C THR A 10 34.83 -5.92 14.78
N PRO A 11 35.54 -4.78 14.65
CA PRO A 11 35.78 -3.89 15.78
C PRO A 11 34.48 -3.27 16.27
N THR A 12 34.47 -2.88 17.54
CA THR A 12 33.40 -2.06 18.12
C THR A 12 33.33 -0.73 17.38
N VAL A 13 32.12 -0.35 16.97
CA VAL A 13 31.88 0.91 16.26
C VAL A 13 31.01 1.83 17.11
N LEU A 14 31.47 3.07 17.26
CA LEU A 14 30.71 4.15 17.87
C LEU A 14 30.01 4.95 16.77
N TYR A 15 28.70 5.02 16.85
CA TYR A 15 27.88 5.82 15.94
C TYR A 15 27.46 7.12 16.63
N SER A 16 27.46 8.21 15.87
CA SER A 16 26.92 9.51 16.27
C SER A 16 25.87 9.97 15.27
N SER A 17 25.27 11.13 15.52
CA SER A 17 24.45 11.83 14.53
C SER A 17 25.23 12.13 13.23
N HIS A 18 26.55 12.25 13.29
CA HIS A 18 27.42 12.47 12.12
C HIS A 18 27.85 11.17 11.41
N SER A 19 27.44 10.01 11.91
CA SER A 19 27.83 8.71 11.35
C SER A 19 26.86 8.20 10.29
N PHE A 20 25.81 8.96 9.97
CA PHE A 20 24.86 8.60 8.93
C PHE A 20 25.46 8.90 7.55
N LYS A 21 25.45 7.90 6.65
CA LYS A 21 25.92 8.05 5.26
C LYS A 21 25.07 9.01 4.44
N HIS A 22 23.81 9.17 4.83
CA HIS A 22 22.86 10.11 4.26
C HIS A 22 22.25 10.84 5.45
N GLU A 23 22.25 12.17 5.43
CA GLU A 23 21.53 13.00 6.39
C GLU A 23 20.23 13.46 5.73
N PRO A 24 19.19 12.60 5.64
CA PRO A 24 17.93 13.06 5.09
C PRO A 24 17.37 14.14 6.03
N GLN A 25 17.01 15.29 5.45
CA GLN A 25 16.36 16.39 6.18
C GLN A 25 15.09 15.92 6.90
N ASP A 26 14.51 14.81 6.44
CA ASP A 26 13.29 14.18 6.94
C ASP A 26 13.54 12.94 7.82
N ILE A 27 14.72 12.79 8.43
CA ILE A 27 15.07 11.59 9.22
C ILE A 27 14.05 11.25 10.31
N LEU A 28 13.46 12.26 10.96
CA LEU A 28 12.43 12.07 11.98
C LEU A 28 11.20 11.39 11.38
N PHE A 29 10.70 11.91 10.27
CA PHE A 29 9.59 11.31 9.55
C PHE A 29 9.93 9.88 9.09
N LEU A 30 11.08 9.70 8.42
CA LEU A 30 11.50 8.39 7.90
C LEU A 30 11.65 7.34 9.01
N HIS A 31 12.12 7.76 10.19
CA HIS A 31 12.22 6.88 11.35
C HIS A 31 10.84 6.50 11.90
N ALA A 32 9.93 7.46 12.09
CA ALA A 32 8.60 7.22 12.62
C ALA A 32 7.68 6.46 11.63
N VAL A 33 7.68 6.80 10.35
CA VAL A 33 6.82 6.15 9.34
C VAL A 33 7.22 4.69 9.10
N SER A 34 8.51 4.37 9.28
CA SER A 34 9.03 3.00 9.19
C SER A 34 8.88 2.19 10.49
N GLY A 35 8.30 2.79 11.54
CA GLY A 35 8.06 2.19 12.84
C GLY A 35 9.11 2.54 13.89
N CYS A 36 8.65 3.03 15.03
CA CYS A 36 9.40 3.21 16.27
C CYS A 36 8.57 2.70 17.46
N ASP A 37 8.94 3.03 18.70
CA ASP A 37 8.24 2.53 19.90
C ASP A 37 6.76 2.94 19.97
N THR A 38 6.38 4.03 19.29
CA THR A 38 5.04 4.63 19.33
C THR A 38 4.26 4.52 18.03
N THR A 39 4.88 4.03 16.95
CA THR A 39 4.25 3.90 15.63
C THR A 39 4.32 2.48 15.10
N SER A 40 3.34 2.10 14.29
CA SER A 40 3.35 0.82 13.58
C SER A 40 4.44 0.78 12.50
N ALA A 41 4.77 -0.41 11.99
CA ALA A 41 5.67 -0.57 10.85
C ALA A 41 4.93 -1.22 9.68
N PRO A 42 5.18 -0.81 8.42
CA PRO A 42 4.71 -1.54 7.26
C PRO A 42 5.33 -2.96 7.22
N PHE A 43 4.49 -3.99 7.13
CA PHE A 43 4.94 -5.37 7.25
C PHE A 43 5.88 -5.77 6.10
N GLY A 44 7.01 -6.39 6.43
CA GLY A 44 7.99 -6.84 5.43
C GLY A 44 8.76 -5.71 4.73
N ILE A 45 8.68 -4.47 5.22
CA ILE A 45 9.42 -3.33 4.69
C ILE A 45 10.42 -2.84 5.74
N GLY A 46 11.71 -3.03 5.46
CA GLY A 46 12.79 -2.54 6.31
C GLY A 46 13.09 -1.05 6.12
N LYS A 47 13.71 -0.42 7.13
CA LYS A 47 14.13 1.00 7.10
C LYS A 47 15.00 1.35 5.89
N LYS A 48 15.83 0.40 5.41
CA LYS A 48 16.65 0.57 4.19
C LYS A 48 15.79 0.87 2.96
N LYS A 49 14.68 0.13 2.76
CA LYS A 49 13.77 0.35 1.64
C LYS A 49 13.09 1.71 1.74
N VAL A 50 12.66 2.11 2.94
CA VAL A 50 12.06 3.44 3.18
C VAL A 50 13.02 4.56 2.81
N ILE A 51 14.28 4.49 3.23
CA ILE A 51 15.31 5.48 2.87
C ILE A 51 15.58 5.46 1.36
N GLN A 52 15.67 4.29 0.73
CA GLN A 52 15.88 4.20 -0.71
C GLN A 52 14.71 4.79 -1.51
N THR A 53 13.47 4.55 -1.09
CA THR A 53 12.29 5.19 -1.69
C THR A 53 12.37 6.70 -1.58
N TYR A 54 12.74 7.23 -0.40
CA TYR A 54 12.92 8.67 -0.21
C TYR A 54 14.01 9.25 -1.12
N LEU A 55 15.18 8.60 -1.19
CA LEU A 55 16.30 9.10 -2.00
C LEU A 55 16.04 9.04 -3.52
N ARG A 56 15.23 8.09 -4.00
CA ARG A 56 14.88 7.95 -5.42
C ARG A 56 13.82 8.94 -5.89
N ASN A 57 13.10 9.58 -4.97
CA ASN A 57 11.99 10.47 -5.30
C ASN A 57 12.23 11.85 -4.65
N PRO A 58 13.03 12.73 -5.28
CA PRO A 58 13.40 14.03 -4.71
C PRO A 58 12.18 14.91 -4.36
N GLY A 59 11.07 14.76 -5.08
CA GLY A 59 9.81 15.47 -4.82
C GLY A 59 9.17 15.14 -3.46
N LEU A 60 9.54 14.02 -2.82
CA LEU A 60 8.99 13.64 -1.53
C LEU A 60 9.42 14.58 -0.40
N SER A 61 10.63 15.16 -0.46
CA SER A 61 11.10 16.00 0.66
C SER A 61 10.21 17.23 0.88
N ASN A 62 9.84 17.93 -0.20
CA ASN A 62 8.98 19.12 -0.11
C ASN A 62 7.60 18.83 0.50
N MET A 63 7.00 17.68 0.19
CA MET A 63 5.69 17.32 0.75
C MET A 63 5.79 16.89 2.22
N LEU A 64 6.94 16.37 2.66
CA LEU A 64 7.16 15.94 4.05
C LEU A 64 7.33 17.11 5.02
N GLU A 65 7.50 18.34 4.55
CA GLU A 65 7.43 19.55 5.40
C GLU A 65 6.11 19.66 6.17
N ILE A 66 5.00 19.11 5.62
CA ILE A 66 3.72 19.02 6.33
C ILE A 66 3.85 18.26 7.65
N PHE A 67 4.77 17.31 7.76
CA PHE A 67 4.99 16.56 9.00
C PHE A 67 5.79 17.33 10.06
N LYS A 68 6.39 18.46 9.70
CA LYS A 68 7.14 19.35 10.58
C LYS A 68 6.33 20.57 11.01
N ASP A 69 5.27 20.90 10.24
CA ASP A 69 4.39 22.03 10.50
C ASP A 69 3.46 21.74 11.68
N PRO A 70 3.55 22.48 12.82
CA PRO A 70 2.63 22.33 13.94
C PRO A 70 1.16 22.62 13.57
N GLU A 71 0.90 23.43 12.55
CA GLU A 71 -0.45 23.83 12.17
C GLU A 71 -1.04 22.97 11.04
N ALA A 72 -0.33 21.93 10.62
CA ALA A 72 -0.79 21.01 9.60
C ALA A 72 -2.17 20.40 9.95
N SER A 73 -3.09 20.47 9.00
CA SER A 73 -4.41 19.88 9.18
C SER A 73 -4.35 18.35 9.12
N PRO A 74 -5.26 17.63 9.82
CA PRO A 74 -5.36 16.18 9.70
C PRO A 74 -5.55 15.70 8.25
N THR A 75 -6.27 16.45 7.41
CA THR A 75 -6.45 16.10 6.00
C THR A 75 -5.14 16.13 5.22
N GLN A 76 -4.32 17.18 5.40
CA GLN A 76 -3.00 17.26 4.76
C GLN A 76 -2.08 16.14 5.22
N ILE A 77 -2.05 15.85 6.52
CA ILE A 77 -1.22 14.77 7.09
C ILE A 77 -1.63 13.41 6.51
N ALA A 78 -2.93 13.14 6.43
CA ALA A 78 -3.45 11.92 5.84
C ALA A 78 -3.07 11.78 4.36
N GLN A 79 -3.25 12.87 3.59
CA GLN A 79 -2.95 12.91 2.15
C GLN A 79 -1.45 12.71 1.87
N VAL A 80 -0.57 13.47 2.52
CA VAL A 80 0.88 13.36 2.33
C VAL A 80 1.39 11.99 2.79
N GLY A 81 0.89 11.49 3.91
CA GLY A 81 1.24 10.15 4.38
C GLY A 81 0.79 9.03 3.43
N GLU A 82 -0.39 9.16 2.82
CA GLU A 82 -0.87 8.26 1.76
C GLU A 82 0.07 8.30 0.54
N MET A 83 0.40 9.49 0.04
CA MET A 83 1.29 9.68 -1.11
C MET A 83 2.70 9.07 -0.89
N PHE A 84 3.25 9.20 0.33
CA PHE A 84 4.51 8.56 0.67
C PHE A 84 4.39 7.02 0.65
N LEU A 85 3.29 6.49 1.17
CA LEU A 85 3.03 5.04 1.17
C LEU A 85 2.80 4.50 -0.25
N VAL A 86 2.12 5.23 -1.13
CA VAL A 86 1.98 4.88 -2.56
C VAL A 86 3.37 4.64 -3.19
N ASN A 87 4.29 5.59 -3.02
CA ASN A 87 5.68 5.45 -3.49
C ASN A 87 6.41 4.26 -2.84
N LEU A 88 6.20 4.05 -1.53
CA LEU A 88 6.86 2.98 -0.78
C LEU A 88 6.46 1.58 -1.27
N TYR A 89 5.23 1.45 -1.74
CA TYR A 89 4.67 0.22 -2.29
C TYR A 89 4.80 0.11 -3.82
N GLY A 90 5.48 1.07 -4.48
CA GLY A 90 5.82 1.02 -5.90
C GLY A 90 4.75 1.57 -6.84
N GLY A 91 3.79 2.34 -6.33
CA GLY A 91 2.87 3.13 -7.15
C GLY A 91 3.39 4.54 -7.45
N THR A 92 2.64 5.31 -8.24
CA THR A 92 2.92 6.71 -8.58
C THR A 92 1.81 7.62 -8.05
N ILE A 93 2.15 8.79 -7.53
CA ILE A 93 1.17 9.69 -6.86
C ILE A 93 0.22 10.38 -7.84
N GLU A 94 0.58 10.40 -9.12
CA GLU A 94 -0.22 10.96 -10.20
C GLU A 94 -1.34 10.00 -10.65
N GLN A 95 -1.18 8.70 -10.43
CA GLN A 95 -2.07 7.66 -10.97
C GLN A 95 -2.71 6.80 -9.89
N ASP A 96 -2.03 6.58 -8.77
CA ASP A 96 -2.45 5.65 -7.74
C ASP A 96 -2.87 6.39 -6.45
N ASN A 97 -3.98 5.93 -5.86
CA ASN A 97 -4.20 6.01 -4.41
C ASN A 97 -3.95 4.64 -3.77
N LEU A 98 -3.97 4.56 -2.43
CA LEU A 98 -3.67 3.29 -1.76
C LEU A 98 -4.69 2.20 -2.01
N ASP A 99 -5.97 2.52 -2.23
CA ASP A 99 -6.99 1.50 -2.46
C ASP A 99 -6.82 0.86 -3.85
N ASP A 100 -6.59 1.68 -4.89
CA ASP A 100 -6.32 1.21 -6.26
C ASP A 100 -5.02 0.39 -6.33
N LEU A 101 -3.94 0.91 -5.72
CA LEU A 101 -2.66 0.22 -5.63
C LEU A 101 -2.79 -1.10 -4.87
N ARG A 102 -3.52 -1.10 -3.76
CA ARG A 102 -3.76 -2.31 -2.96
C ARG A 102 -4.54 -3.35 -3.74
N TYR A 103 -5.57 -2.95 -4.49
CA TYR A 103 -6.33 -3.86 -5.35
C TYR A 103 -5.45 -4.45 -6.46
N ARG A 104 -4.66 -3.62 -7.16
CA ARG A 104 -3.72 -4.07 -8.19
C ARG A 104 -2.69 -5.07 -7.66
N ILE A 105 -2.06 -4.78 -6.52
CA ILE A 105 -1.10 -5.71 -5.90
C ILE A 105 -1.81 -6.99 -5.43
N PHE A 106 -3.04 -6.89 -4.93
CA PHE A 106 -3.83 -8.04 -4.52
C PHE A 106 -4.13 -8.99 -5.67
N THR A 107 -4.62 -8.50 -6.81
CA THR A 107 -4.94 -9.34 -7.98
C THR A 107 -3.70 -10.07 -8.49
N THR A 108 -2.54 -9.41 -8.52
CA THR A 108 -1.26 -10.06 -8.85
C THR A 108 -0.83 -11.08 -7.80
N ALA A 109 -1.01 -10.77 -6.51
CA ALA A 109 -0.57 -11.65 -5.42
C ALA A 109 -1.38 -12.95 -5.33
N VAL A 110 -2.69 -12.92 -5.61
CA VAL A 110 -3.56 -14.12 -5.55
C VAL A 110 -3.36 -15.05 -6.74
N ALA A 111 -2.78 -14.56 -7.85
CA ALA A 111 -2.39 -15.41 -8.97
C ALA A 111 -1.17 -16.30 -8.67
N LYS A 112 -0.35 -15.92 -7.67
CA LYS A 112 0.87 -16.66 -7.29
C LYS A 112 0.55 -17.87 -6.39
N PRO A 113 1.29 -19.00 -6.51
CA PRO A 113 1.06 -20.19 -5.68
C PRO A 113 1.23 -19.96 -4.18
N LYS A 114 2.15 -19.06 -3.80
CA LYS A 114 2.35 -18.59 -2.43
C LYS A 114 1.86 -17.15 -2.32
N CYS A 115 0.66 -16.96 -1.78
CA CYS A 115 0.08 -15.64 -1.58
C CYS A 115 0.43 -15.11 -0.19
N HIS A 116 1.18 -14.00 -0.11
CA HIS A 116 1.50 -13.33 1.14
C HIS A 116 0.71 -12.02 1.28
N LEU A 117 -0.58 -12.14 1.62
CA LEU A 117 -1.50 -11.01 1.77
C LEU A 117 -1.04 -9.95 2.80
N ALA A 118 -0.20 -10.34 3.77
CA ALA A 118 0.37 -9.40 4.73
C ALA A 118 1.30 -8.35 4.09
N ARG A 119 1.78 -8.57 2.86
CA ARG A 119 2.64 -7.62 2.13
C ARG A 119 1.87 -6.59 1.30
N LEU A 120 0.54 -6.61 1.33
CA LEU A 120 -0.28 -5.61 0.67
C LEU A 120 -0.05 -4.21 1.27
N PRO A 121 -0.21 -3.12 0.48
CA PRO A 121 -0.27 -1.77 1.02
C PRO A 121 -1.36 -1.65 2.08
N PRO A 122 -1.22 -0.82 3.12
CA PRO A 122 -2.31 -0.59 4.06
C PRO A 122 -3.56 -0.04 3.34
N THR A 123 -4.74 -0.21 3.94
CA THR A 123 -5.93 0.52 3.48
C THR A 123 -5.73 2.02 3.73
N ARG A 124 -6.45 2.88 3.00
CA ARG A 124 -6.39 4.34 3.23
C ARG A 124 -6.68 4.73 4.67
N ASP A 125 -7.62 4.06 5.32
CA ASP A 125 -7.97 4.33 6.71
C ASP A 125 -6.86 3.93 7.69
N ALA A 126 -6.23 2.78 7.49
CA ALA A 126 -5.08 2.36 8.30
C ALA A 126 -3.86 3.27 8.07
N ALA A 127 -3.63 3.66 6.82
CA ALA A 127 -2.59 4.62 6.46
C ALA A 127 -2.79 5.97 7.15
N LYS A 128 -4.01 6.52 7.11
CA LYS A 128 -4.37 7.77 7.79
C LYS A 128 -3.99 7.75 9.28
N TYR A 129 -4.38 6.73 10.03
CA TYR A 129 -4.06 6.67 11.46
C TYR A 129 -2.57 6.42 11.74
N HIS A 130 -1.87 5.68 10.87
CA HIS A 130 -0.42 5.55 10.94
C HIS A 130 0.28 6.90 10.70
N SER A 131 -0.19 7.68 9.73
CA SER A 131 0.29 9.03 9.45
C SER A 131 0.04 9.97 10.62
N PHE A 132 -1.10 9.91 11.29
CA PHE A 132 -1.39 10.74 12.47
C PHE A 132 -0.43 10.48 13.63
N ARG A 133 -0.15 9.21 13.93
CA ARG A 133 0.84 8.87 14.97
C ARG A 133 2.26 9.25 14.54
N THR A 134 2.59 9.09 13.27
CA THR A 134 3.87 9.53 12.71
C THR A 134 4.06 11.04 12.89
N TYR A 135 3.05 11.83 12.52
CA TYR A 135 3.02 13.28 12.72
C TYR A 135 3.21 13.65 14.18
N GLN A 136 2.40 13.09 15.07
CA GLN A 136 2.50 13.38 16.50
C GLN A 136 3.90 13.07 17.06
N GLN A 137 4.51 11.97 16.61
CA GLN A 137 5.86 11.59 17.04
C GLN A 137 6.93 12.55 16.52
N VAL A 138 6.81 13.02 15.27
CA VAL A 138 7.72 14.04 14.70
C VAL A 138 7.60 15.35 15.47
N GLN A 139 6.37 15.85 15.70
CA GLN A 139 6.14 17.08 16.46
C GLN A 139 6.71 16.99 17.89
N THR A 140 6.58 15.82 18.52
CA THR A 140 7.16 15.55 19.83
C THR A 140 8.69 15.67 19.79
N TRP A 141 9.35 15.04 18.82
CA TRP A 141 10.81 15.12 18.71
C TRP A 141 11.32 16.51 18.35
N MET A 142 10.53 17.32 17.65
CA MET A 142 10.87 18.70 17.33
C MET A 142 10.69 19.68 18.51
N GLY A 143 10.18 19.20 19.65
CA GLY A 143 9.98 20.04 20.82
C GLY A 143 8.74 20.92 20.75
N SER A 144 7.82 20.66 19.82
CA SER A 144 6.53 21.37 19.67
C SER A 144 5.50 21.00 20.76
N HIS A 145 5.97 20.63 21.95
CA HIS A 145 5.15 20.25 23.08
C HIS A 145 4.24 21.42 23.51
N GLY A 146 2.94 21.17 23.63
CA GLY A 146 1.96 22.13 24.16
C GLY A 146 1.29 23.05 23.13
N VAL A 147 1.84 23.22 21.92
CA VAL A 147 1.19 24.06 20.88
C VAL A 147 -0.05 23.38 20.29
N ASN A 148 -0.07 22.04 20.30
CA ASN A 148 -1.17 21.22 19.82
C ASN A 148 -1.45 20.05 20.76
N GLU A 149 -1.78 20.34 22.02
CA GLU A 149 -2.34 19.37 22.97
C GLU A 149 -3.77 18.95 22.54
N LYS A 150 -3.89 18.46 21.30
CA LYS A 150 -5.12 17.83 20.81
C LYS A 150 -5.27 16.50 21.52
N LEU A 151 -6.52 16.16 21.81
CA LEU A 151 -6.88 14.90 22.46
C LEU A 151 -6.20 13.71 21.75
N PRO A 152 -5.73 12.67 22.46
CA PRO A 152 -5.09 11.51 21.83
C PRO A 152 -5.87 10.91 20.65
N SER A 153 -7.20 11.00 20.67
CA SER A 153 -8.08 10.58 19.56
C SER A 153 -7.94 11.36 18.27
N ALA A 154 -7.55 12.64 18.33
CA ALA A 154 -7.26 13.43 17.14
C ALA A 154 -6.06 12.87 16.36
N TRP A 155 -5.15 12.17 17.05
CA TRP A 155 -3.91 11.65 16.47
C TRP A 155 -3.86 10.12 16.38
N GLY A 156 -5.03 9.47 16.30
CA GLY A 156 -5.11 8.04 16.07
C GLY A 156 -4.86 7.18 17.31
N TRP A 157 -5.22 7.68 18.49
CA TRP A 157 -5.22 6.92 19.75
C TRP A 157 -6.61 6.84 20.37
N LYS A 158 -6.98 5.69 20.90
CA LYS A 158 -8.21 5.50 21.66
C LYS A 158 -7.89 5.46 23.14
N MET A 159 -8.63 6.25 23.92
CA MET A 159 -8.54 6.19 25.38
C MET A 159 -9.28 4.94 25.89
N THR A 160 -8.64 4.21 26.79
CA THR A 160 -9.24 3.05 27.47
C THR A 160 -9.01 3.16 28.97
N LYS A 161 -9.71 2.34 29.77
CA LYS A 161 -9.48 2.26 31.22
C LYS A 161 -8.04 1.83 31.59
N ARG A 162 -7.29 1.24 30.65
CA ARG A 162 -5.92 0.75 30.84
C ARG A 162 -4.86 1.65 30.20
N GLY A 163 -5.25 2.85 29.74
CA GLY A 163 -4.37 3.79 29.03
C GLY A 163 -4.76 3.98 27.56
N VAL A 164 -3.84 4.55 26.79
CA VAL A 164 -4.03 4.81 25.35
C VAL A 164 -3.64 3.60 24.51
N VAL A 165 -4.46 3.26 23.52
CA VAL A 165 -4.17 2.21 22.53
C VAL A 165 -4.27 2.81 21.12
N PRO A 166 -3.47 2.35 20.16
CA PRO A 166 -3.54 2.89 18.80
C PRO A 166 -4.86 2.51 18.12
N ILE A 167 -5.44 3.44 17.38
CA ILE A 167 -6.49 3.17 16.40
C ILE A 167 -5.78 2.65 15.15
N THR A 168 -5.92 1.36 14.85
CA THR A 168 -5.27 0.74 13.70
C THR A 168 -6.08 0.93 12.42
N THR A 169 -7.40 0.84 12.53
CA THR A 169 -8.40 1.06 11.47
C THR A 169 -9.75 1.29 12.15
N THR A 170 -10.62 2.04 11.49
CA THR A 170 -12.06 2.17 11.77
C THR A 170 -12.93 1.42 10.78
N MET A 171 -12.35 0.95 9.67
CA MET A 171 -13.01 0.02 8.75
C MET A 171 -12.85 -1.43 9.23
N ASP A 172 -13.82 -2.26 8.87
CA ASP A 172 -13.76 -3.70 9.05
C ASP A 172 -12.53 -4.30 8.35
N ALA A 173 -11.97 -5.37 8.91
CA ALA A 173 -10.74 -5.99 8.41
C ALA A 173 -10.85 -6.48 6.95
N ALA A 174 -12.07 -6.81 6.54
CA ALA A 174 -12.46 -7.08 5.18
C ALA A 174 -13.95 -6.74 5.02
N PRO A 175 -14.40 -6.22 3.87
CA PRO A 175 -15.82 -6.23 3.52
C PRO A 175 -16.41 -7.64 3.68
N GLU A 176 -17.64 -7.74 4.15
CA GLU A 176 -18.29 -9.04 4.38
C GLU A 176 -18.32 -9.89 3.10
N GLN A 177 -18.51 -9.27 1.94
CA GLN A 177 -18.46 -9.94 0.63
C GLN A 177 -17.09 -10.56 0.33
N LEU A 178 -16.00 -9.99 0.88
CA LEU A 178 -14.62 -10.47 0.73
C LEU A 178 -14.37 -11.77 1.52
N LEU A 179 -15.08 -11.98 2.64
CA LEU A 179 -15.06 -13.25 3.37
C LEU A 179 -15.70 -14.40 2.58
N HIS A 180 -16.56 -14.05 1.62
CA HIS A 180 -17.19 -14.97 0.68
C HIS A 180 -16.48 -15.04 -0.67
N ILE A 181 -15.30 -14.43 -0.85
CA ILE A 181 -14.56 -14.52 -2.12
C ILE A 181 -14.17 -15.97 -2.38
N ILE A 182 -14.92 -16.53 -3.31
CA ILE A 182 -14.72 -17.85 -3.87
C ILE A 182 -14.25 -17.61 -5.28
N SER A 183 -13.01 -18.00 -5.57
CA SER A 183 -12.49 -18.03 -6.93
C SER A 183 -12.54 -19.45 -7.48
N CYS A 184 -12.91 -19.58 -8.74
CA CYS A 184 -12.89 -20.86 -9.43
C CYS A 184 -11.56 -21.07 -10.15
N LYS A 185 -11.23 -22.34 -10.38
CA LYS A 185 -10.11 -22.78 -11.23
C LYS A 185 -10.61 -23.54 -12.45
N CYS A 186 -11.83 -23.21 -12.90
CA CYS A 186 -12.46 -23.87 -14.04
C CYS A 186 -11.64 -23.65 -15.31
N THR A 187 -11.30 -24.74 -16.01
CA THR A 187 -10.58 -24.71 -17.28
C THR A 187 -11.49 -24.94 -18.49
N THR A 188 -12.71 -25.44 -18.27
CA THR A 188 -13.65 -25.86 -19.32
C THR A 188 -14.93 -25.02 -19.33
N GLY A 189 -14.87 -23.77 -18.88
CA GLY A 189 -16.04 -22.90 -18.74
C GLY A 189 -16.69 -22.96 -17.34
N CYS A 190 -17.59 -22.02 -17.06
CA CYS A 190 -18.23 -21.85 -15.74
C CYS A 190 -19.77 -21.94 -15.80
N ALA A 191 -20.31 -22.53 -16.85
CA ALA A 191 -21.75 -22.70 -17.03
C ALA A 191 -22.40 -23.66 -16.02
N THR A 192 -21.63 -24.60 -15.46
CA THR A 192 -22.17 -25.69 -14.62
C THR A 192 -21.91 -25.48 -13.13
N ALA A 193 -22.61 -26.25 -12.29
CA ALA A 193 -22.43 -26.27 -10.83
C ALA A 193 -21.04 -26.77 -10.37
N GLY A 194 -20.17 -27.19 -11.30
CA GLY A 194 -18.76 -27.48 -11.02
C GLY A 194 -17.93 -26.22 -10.76
N CYS A 195 -18.42 -25.04 -11.14
CA CYS A 195 -17.80 -23.77 -10.78
C CYS A 195 -18.09 -23.42 -9.32
N SER A 196 -17.04 -23.24 -8.51
CA SER A 196 -17.16 -22.87 -7.10
C SER A 196 -17.86 -21.52 -6.90
N CYS A 197 -17.61 -20.53 -7.78
CA CYS A 197 -18.30 -19.24 -7.76
C CYS A 197 -19.81 -19.42 -7.94
N ARG A 198 -20.23 -20.09 -9.02
CA ARG A 198 -21.64 -20.36 -9.32
C ARG A 198 -22.32 -21.19 -8.24
N LYS A 199 -21.62 -22.20 -7.70
CA LYS A 199 -22.12 -23.04 -6.61
C LYS A 199 -22.40 -22.24 -5.33
N ALA A 200 -21.66 -21.16 -5.11
CA ALA A 200 -21.87 -20.23 -4.01
C ALA A 200 -22.83 -19.08 -4.35
N GLY A 201 -23.46 -19.10 -5.54
CA GLY A 201 -24.37 -18.05 -5.99
C GLY A 201 -23.66 -16.75 -6.42
N LEU A 202 -22.37 -16.81 -6.73
CA LEU A 202 -21.55 -15.65 -7.11
C LEU A 202 -21.16 -15.69 -8.60
N LEU A 203 -21.07 -14.51 -9.22
CA LEU A 203 -20.44 -14.36 -10.54
C LEU A 203 -18.93 -14.56 -10.43
N CYS A 204 -18.32 -15.09 -11.49
CA CYS A 204 -16.88 -15.16 -11.60
C CYS A 204 -16.31 -13.75 -11.75
N SER A 205 -15.24 -13.47 -11.02
CA SER A 205 -14.55 -12.18 -11.03
C SER A 205 -13.13 -12.32 -11.59
N ALA A 206 -12.42 -11.20 -11.71
CA ALA A 206 -11.04 -11.15 -12.19
C ALA A 206 -10.06 -11.99 -11.35
N VAL A 207 -10.43 -12.40 -10.12
CA VAL A 207 -9.60 -13.29 -9.28
C VAL A 207 -9.75 -14.78 -9.63
N CYS A 208 -10.68 -15.16 -10.50
CA CYS A 208 -10.81 -16.53 -10.98
C CYS A 208 -9.67 -16.88 -11.93
N LYS A 209 -8.99 -18.00 -11.66
CA LYS A 209 -7.66 -18.29 -12.23
C LYS A 209 -7.58 -18.26 -13.76
N TYR A 210 -8.58 -18.81 -14.44
CA TYR A 210 -8.56 -18.96 -15.90
C TYR A 210 -9.64 -18.15 -16.61
N CYS A 211 -10.76 -17.87 -15.93
CA CYS A 211 -11.91 -17.29 -16.58
C CYS A 211 -11.98 -15.75 -16.45
N VAL A 212 -11.21 -15.17 -15.52
CA VAL A 212 -10.94 -13.71 -15.33
C VAL A 212 -12.19 -12.79 -15.34
N GLY A 213 -13.39 -13.33 -15.21
CA GLY A 213 -14.64 -12.58 -15.08
C GLY A 213 -15.18 -11.90 -16.34
N THR A 214 -14.51 -11.96 -17.49
CA THR A 214 -14.96 -11.32 -18.75
C THR A 214 -15.18 -12.29 -19.91
N ALA A 215 -14.42 -13.38 -19.98
CA ALA A 215 -14.52 -14.40 -21.04
C ALA A 215 -15.16 -15.71 -20.52
N CYS A 216 -16.08 -15.60 -19.56
CA CYS A 216 -16.54 -16.70 -18.74
C CYS A 216 -18.07 -16.83 -18.79
N ASP A 217 -18.63 -18.02 -18.90
CA ASP A 217 -20.10 -18.24 -18.90
C ASP A 217 -20.80 -17.88 -17.57
N ASN A 218 -20.04 -17.43 -16.57
CA ASN A 218 -20.54 -16.94 -15.29
C ASN A 218 -20.06 -15.49 -15.04
N CYS A 219 -19.98 -14.68 -16.10
CA CYS A 219 -19.72 -13.24 -16.03
C CYS A 219 -21.02 -12.42 -16.08
N PRO A 220 -20.98 -11.14 -15.65
CA PRO A 220 -22.08 -10.22 -15.90
C PRO A 220 -22.33 -10.12 -17.41
N GLN A 221 -23.55 -10.43 -17.86
CA GLN A 221 -23.95 -10.17 -19.24
C GLN A 221 -24.30 -8.68 -19.37
N PRO A 222 -23.96 -8.01 -20.47
CA PRO A 222 -24.49 -6.68 -20.74
C PRO A 222 -26.02 -6.78 -20.84
N ASP A 223 -26.73 -5.93 -20.08
CA ASP A 223 -28.19 -5.85 -20.13
C ASP A 223 -28.64 -5.45 -21.54
N THR A 224 -29.17 -6.41 -22.29
CA THR A 224 -29.85 -6.17 -23.56
C THR A 224 -31.31 -6.56 -23.37
N ASN A 225 -32.18 -5.57 -23.14
CA ASN A 225 -33.64 -5.60 -23.28
C ASN A 225 -34.16 -4.20 -22.84
N GLU A 226 -34.92 -3.40 -23.61
CA GLU A 226 -35.63 -3.61 -24.88
C GLU A 226 -35.72 -2.29 -25.68
N LEU A 227 -35.71 -2.43 -27.01
CA LEU A 227 -36.19 -1.46 -27.98
C LEU A 227 -37.73 -1.46 -27.97
N ASP A 228 -38.35 -0.29 -28.18
CA ASP A 228 -39.38 -0.06 -29.20
C ASP A 228 -40.06 1.31 -28.98
N THR A 229 -39.77 2.26 -29.86
CA THR A 229 -40.84 2.96 -30.61
C THR A 229 -40.27 3.43 -31.94
N ASP A 230 -40.87 2.91 -32.99
CA ASP A 230 -40.75 3.34 -34.38
C ASP A 230 -40.91 4.86 -34.53
N ASP A 231 -40.04 5.50 -35.31
CA ASP A 231 -40.50 6.45 -36.32
C ASP A 231 -39.49 6.57 -37.47
N GLU A 232 -39.99 6.43 -38.70
CA GLU A 232 -39.25 6.57 -39.94
C GLU A 232 -38.96 8.05 -40.25
N SER A 233 -37.78 8.33 -40.79
CA SER A 233 -37.62 8.91 -42.14
C SER A 233 -36.16 9.27 -42.40
N GLY A 234 -35.74 9.02 -43.63
CA GLY A 234 -34.34 8.95 -44.03
C GLY A 234 -33.61 10.29 -44.17
N ASP A 235 -32.29 10.19 -44.31
CA ASP A 235 -31.67 10.58 -45.57
C ASP A 235 -30.23 10.05 -45.68
N HIS A 236 -29.94 9.51 -46.86
CA HIS A 236 -28.62 9.11 -47.32
C HIS A 236 -27.69 10.32 -47.48
N ILE A 237 -26.41 10.19 -47.10
CA ILE A 237 -25.24 10.83 -47.75
C ILE A 237 -23.97 9.99 -47.41
N PRO A 238 -23.00 9.84 -48.35
CA PRO A 238 -22.05 8.71 -48.41
C PRO A 238 -20.67 8.97 -47.77
N PRO A 239 -19.76 7.97 -47.67
CA PRO A 239 -18.48 8.09 -46.94
C PRO A 239 -17.29 8.43 -47.85
N SER A 240 -16.31 9.20 -47.33
CA SER A 240 -14.92 9.23 -47.81
C SER A 240 -14.03 10.15 -46.94
N PRO A 241 -12.68 10.06 -47.02
CA PRO A 241 -11.84 8.89 -46.81
C PRO A 241 -10.69 9.15 -45.79
N ALA A 242 -9.90 8.11 -45.57
CA ALA A 242 -8.77 7.97 -44.67
C ALA A 242 -7.73 9.12 -44.67
N ALA A 243 -7.15 9.35 -43.49
CA ALA A 243 -5.80 9.87 -43.33
C ALA A 243 -4.97 8.85 -42.53
N ASP A 244 -4.05 8.24 -43.27
CA ASP A 244 -2.90 7.46 -42.81
C ASP A 244 -1.98 8.34 -41.95
N SER A 245 -1.54 7.81 -40.82
CA SER A 245 -0.25 8.19 -40.23
C SER A 245 0.28 7.06 -39.37
N SER A 246 1.07 6.21 -40.03
CA SER A 246 2.08 5.35 -39.44
C SER A 246 2.97 6.12 -38.44
N MET A 247 3.10 5.64 -37.20
CA MET A 247 4.34 5.73 -36.43
C MET A 247 4.52 4.46 -35.58
N ASN A 248 5.64 3.78 -35.84
CA ASN A 248 6.09 2.56 -35.17
C ASN A 248 6.29 2.73 -33.66
N PRO A 249 6.12 1.65 -32.86
CA PRO A 249 6.51 1.63 -31.46
C PRO A 249 8.01 1.34 -31.34
N THR A 250 8.74 2.22 -30.65
CA THR A 250 10.09 1.91 -30.16
C THR A 250 9.96 1.01 -28.94
N GLY A 251 10.44 -0.23 -29.09
CA GLY A 251 10.63 -1.15 -27.98
C GLY A 251 11.64 -0.59 -26.98
N ARG A 252 11.33 -0.75 -25.70
CA ARG A 252 12.32 -0.78 -24.63
C ARG A 252 12.25 -2.15 -24.01
N GLU A 253 13.39 -2.82 -24.08
CA GLU A 253 13.70 -4.07 -23.41
C GLU A 253 13.91 -3.73 -21.92
N ASP A 254 13.09 -4.32 -21.06
CA ASP A 254 13.34 -4.33 -19.62
C ASP A 254 14.19 -5.57 -19.31
N GLU A 255 15.45 -5.34 -18.93
CA GLU A 255 16.34 -6.34 -18.34
C GLU A 255 16.03 -6.45 -16.85
N ASP A 256 15.36 -7.54 -16.45
CA ASP A 256 15.18 -7.96 -15.06
C ASP A 256 16.39 -8.81 -14.63
N ASP A 257 17.30 -8.24 -13.83
CA ASP A 257 18.31 -9.00 -13.07
C ASP A 257 17.82 -9.19 -11.62
N ASP A 258 17.19 -10.34 -11.36
CA ASP A 258 16.88 -10.87 -10.03
C ASP A 258 17.98 -11.87 -9.62
N ASP A 259 18.91 -11.44 -8.76
CA ASP A 259 19.79 -12.36 -8.01
C ASP A 259 19.14 -12.71 -6.66
N ASP A 260 18.52 -13.88 -6.61
CA ASP A 260 18.10 -14.58 -5.38
C ASP A 260 19.31 -15.34 -4.78
N ASP A 261 19.76 -14.94 -3.59
CA ASP A 261 20.64 -15.76 -2.73
C ASP A 261 19.86 -16.30 -1.51
N ASP A 262 19.54 -17.59 -1.58
CA ASP A 262 18.87 -18.38 -0.54
C ASP A 262 19.91 -18.93 0.46
N GLY A 263 20.08 -18.22 1.58
CA GLY A 263 20.93 -18.63 2.71
C GLY A 263 20.15 -19.14 3.91
N HIS A 264 20.08 -20.47 4.07
CA HIS A 264 19.49 -21.19 5.22
C HIS A 264 20.12 -20.84 6.60
N GLY A 265 19.25 -20.66 7.60
CA GLY A 265 19.46 -21.15 8.97
C GLY A 265 20.07 -20.20 10.02
N THR A 266 19.27 -19.80 11.02
CA THR A 266 19.32 -20.32 12.41
C THR A 266 18.45 -19.48 13.35
N ALA A 267 17.80 -20.16 14.30
CA ALA A 267 16.83 -19.61 15.24
C ALA A 267 17.40 -18.51 16.16
N ALA A 268 16.67 -17.41 16.34
CA ALA A 268 16.95 -16.38 17.33
C ALA A 268 16.11 -16.59 18.62
N PRO A 269 16.68 -16.38 19.82
CA PRO A 269 16.01 -16.64 21.09
C PRO A 269 15.02 -15.54 21.49
N LYS A 270 14.03 -15.93 22.31
CA LYS A 270 12.94 -15.10 22.85
C LYS A 270 13.43 -14.11 23.94
N ARG A 271 12.89 -12.88 23.86
CA ARG A 271 12.63 -11.85 24.90
C ARG A 271 13.74 -11.46 25.90
N SER A 272 13.94 -10.15 26.05
CA SER A 272 14.12 -9.51 27.37
C SER A 272 13.22 -8.28 27.49
N LYS A 273 12.46 -8.22 28.59
CA LYS A 273 11.74 -7.03 29.05
C LYS A 273 12.75 -6.18 29.82
N PHE A 274 12.89 -4.90 29.51
CA PHE A 274 13.62 -3.98 30.38
C PHE A 274 12.65 -3.19 31.25
N LEU A 275 12.88 -3.27 32.56
CA LEU A 275 12.35 -2.39 33.60
C LEU A 275 12.97 -1.00 33.43
N ILE A 276 12.16 0.04 33.61
CA ILE A 276 12.62 1.42 33.77
C ILE A 276 12.78 1.65 35.28
N HIS A 277 13.96 2.13 35.70
CA HIS A 277 14.18 2.78 36.99
C HIS A 277 14.02 4.28 36.82
#